data_AF-A0A0Q6VD89-F1
#
_entry.id   AF-A0A0Q6VD89-F1
#
_cell.length_a   1.000
_cell.length_b   1.000
_cell.length_c   1.000
_cell.angle_alpha   90.00
_cell.angle_beta   90.00
_cell.angle_gamma   90.00
#
_symmetry.space_group_name_H-M   'P 1'
#
loop_
_entity.id
_entity.type
_entity.pdbx_description
1 polymer ?
#
loop_
_entity_poly.entity_id
_entity_poly.type
_entity_poly.pdbx_seq_one_letter_code
_entity_poly.pdbx_strand_id
1 'polypeptide(L)'
;MSPRLPHALDDYLSLYFVPDAEAASAYVRQLLVPDAPLVEDPIELLCQIIEDGTKGRSEVVIPLTGGLDSRALLGAALRVLPADAISCITFGTATFPDAAAATMTCERLGVRHQRLDPDLIEWDLPTITKAGVGTWERWGSLGPIDALAIFGAMADAIGDRLVLSGYLGGVSSGSHLPRSDNRRNGTATSAAFLDKEHAKNLALTPMRGRERLIAMLDEFIDLHKDLLDGFAGLTLYDLVHLGFRQNGIVRSVASGAYRVSLSPFEDPRWVRHWMSKPLDERLGGLAYKQLLRDAFPDVFPADPPPPVAARPPVSARRLRDRFRSRPELPPVIAPRPAPIDGRGDVRRNASMAAVLHDTVAAFDDRRIVPDVAVSASLQNLMGDSPTARDYLRVRTAAAAEMYLRAGVLAQRR
;
A
#
# COMPACT_ATOMS: atom_id res chain seq x y z
N MET A 1 26.49 0.66 17.48
CA MET A 1 25.08 0.23 17.53
C MET A 1 25.06 -1.22 17.99
N SER A 2 24.33 -1.55 19.05
CA SER A 2 24.16 -2.96 19.46
C SER A 2 23.53 -3.75 18.31
N PRO A 3 23.95 -5.01 18.05
CA PRO A 3 23.33 -5.82 17.02
C PRO A 3 21.84 -5.97 17.33
N ARG A 4 20.97 -5.52 16.43
CA ARG A 4 19.53 -5.75 16.55
C ARG A 4 19.31 -7.25 16.53
N LEU A 5 18.64 -7.78 17.56
CA LEU A 5 18.23 -9.18 17.56
C LEU A 5 17.34 -9.43 16.33
N PRO A 6 17.50 -10.57 15.63
CA PRO A 6 16.70 -10.86 14.47
C PRO A 6 15.21 -10.90 14.84
N HIS A 7 14.40 -10.36 13.95
CA HIS A 7 12.97 -10.20 14.20
C HIS A 7 12.24 -11.55 14.20
N ALA A 8 11.13 -11.63 14.94
CA ALA A 8 10.35 -12.85 15.07
C ALA A 8 9.62 -13.18 13.74
N LEU A 9 10.00 -14.31 13.13
CA LEU A 9 9.34 -14.86 11.94
C LEU A 9 7.82 -15.00 12.11
N ASP A 10 7.37 -15.45 13.29
CA ASP A 10 5.94 -15.62 13.59
C ASP A 10 5.14 -14.30 13.47
N ASP A 11 5.73 -13.17 13.87
CA ASP A 11 5.07 -11.86 13.77
C ASP A 11 4.93 -11.45 12.29
N TYR A 12 6.00 -11.65 11.51
CA TYR A 12 5.98 -11.39 10.08
C TYR A 12 4.94 -12.26 9.35
N LEU A 13 4.88 -13.57 9.64
CA LEU A 13 3.90 -14.46 9.02
C LEU A 13 2.45 -14.12 9.40
N SER A 14 2.25 -13.55 10.59
CA SER A 14 0.92 -13.20 11.11
C SER A 14 0.43 -11.83 10.63
N LEU A 15 1.32 -10.85 10.58
CA LEU A 15 0.98 -9.43 10.36
C LEU A 15 1.52 -8.87 9.06
N TYR A 16 2.46 -9.56 8.43
CA TYR A 16 3.17 -9.13 7.24
C TYR A 16 4.11 -7.93 7.43
N PHE A 17 4.46 -7.67 8.68
CA PHE A 17 5.50 -6.77 9.13
C PHE A 17 5.91 -7.20 10.53
N VAL A 18 7.01 -6.66 11.03
CA VAL A 18 7.40 -6.84 12.43
C VAL A 18 7.13 -5.53 13.15
N PRO A 19 6.28 -5.51 14.20
CA PRO A 19 6.02 -4.31 14.94
C PRO A 19 7.29 -3.77 15.61
N ASP A 20 7.52 -2.46 15.48
CA ASP A 20 8.59 -1.72 16.13
C ASP A 20 7.97 -0.49 16.81
N ALA A 21 7.79 -0.58 18.12
CA ALA A 21 7.12 0.46 18.90
C ALA A 21 7.95 1.75 18.98
N GLU A 22 9.29 1.67 18.93
CA GLU A 22 10.16 2.84 18.97
C GLU A 22 10.07 3.62 17.66
N ALA A 23 10.20 2.93 16.52
CA ALA A 23 10.04 3.54 15.21
C ALA A 23 8.62 4.10 15.01
N ALA A 24 7.60 3.37 15.46
CA ALA A 24 6.22 3.85 15.46
C ALA A 24 6.05 5.11 16.31
N SER A 25 6.69 5.18 17.48
CA SER A 25 6.61 6.32 18.41
C SER A 25 7.24 7.56 17.81
N ALA A 26 8.45 7.41 17.25
CA ALA A 26 9.14 8.51 16.57
C ALA A 26 8.29 9.05 15.40
N TYR A 27 7.70 8.16 14.61
CA TYR A 27 6.87 8.55 13.48
C TYR A 27 5.61 9.31 13.89
N VAL A 28 4.84 8.81 14.86
CA VAL A 28 3.59 9.50 15.28
C VAL A 28 3.89 10.86 15.90
N ARG A 29 4.98 11.01 16.67
CA ARG A 29 5.39 12.29 17.27
C ARG A 29 5.89 13.29 16.22
N GLN A 30 6.57 12.82 15.18
CA GLN A 30 6.98 13.67 14.06
C GLN A 30 5.76 14.16 13.25
N LEU A 31 4.77 13.29 13.07
CA LEU A 31 3.63 13.53 12.20
C LEU A 31 2.53 14.37 12.89
N LEU A 32 2.23 14.06 14.15
CA LEU A 32 1.15 14.66 14.92
C LEU A 32 1.70 15.83 15.75
N VAL A 33 1.85 16.99 15.12
CA VAL A 33 2.34 18.23 15.75
C VAL A 33 1.14 19.13 16.11
N PRO A 34 0.70 19.23 17.38
CA PRO A 34 -0.49 19.99 17.77
C PRO A 34 -0.38 21.49 17.47
N ASP A 35 0.83 22.04 17.52
CA ASP A 35 1.09 23.46 17.30
C ASP A 35 1.34 23.81 15.82
N ALA A 36 1.21 22.85 14.90
CA ALA A 36 1.25 23.15 13.48
C ALA A 36 0.11 24.15 13.14
N PRO A 37 0.37 25.17 12.30
CA PRO A 37 -0.63 26.18 12.00
C PRO A 37 -1.84 25.56 11.30
N LEU A 38 -3.03 25.92 11.77
CA LEU A 38 -4.27 25.60 11.09
C LEU A 38 -4.39 26.44 9.83
N VAL A 39 -4.95 25.83 8.78
CA VAL A 39 -5.25 26.50 7.52
C VAL A 39 -6.75 26.51 7.28
N GLU A 40 -7.24 27.63 6.76
CA GLU A 40 -8.65 27.79 6.38
C GLU A 40 -8.94 27.00 5.10
N ASP A 41 -8.09 27.14 4.09
CA ASP A 41 -8.21 26.42 2.83
C ASP A 41 -7.15 25.29 2.73
N PRO A 42 -7.56 24.02 2.92
CA PRO A 42 -6.65 22.88 2.79
C PRO A 42 -6.12 22.68 1.37
N ILE A 43 -6.83 23.12 0.32
CA ILE A 43 -6.39 22.95 -1.07
C ILE A 43 -5.27 23.92 -1.41
N GLU A 44 -5.38 25.18 -0.98
CA GLU A 44 -4.29 26.15 -1.10
C GLU A 44 -3.06 25.69 -0.31
N LEU A 45 -3.25 25.12 0.89
CA LEU A 45 -2.14 24.49 1.63
C LEU A 45 -1.48 23.36 0.83
N LEU A 46 -2.25 22.47 0.20
CA LEU A 46 -1.69 21.38 -0.60
C LEU A 46 -0.86 21.92 -1.77
N CYS A 47 -1.34 22.97 -2.45
CA CYS A 47 -0.62 23.64 -3.52
C CYS A 47 0.68 24.27 -2.99
N GLN A 48 0.63 24.98 -1.86
CA GLN A 48 1.80 25.58 -1.21
C GLN A 48 2.86 24.54 -0.84
N ILE A 49 2.48 23.40 -0.26
CA ILE A 49 3.42 22.32 0.09
C ILE A 49 4.16 21.82 -1.15
N ILE A 50 3.44 21.67 -2.28
CA ILE A 50 4.03 21.24 -3.55
C ILE A 50 4.96 22.33 -4.10
N GLU A 51 4.51 23.59 -4.14
CA GLU A 51 5.33 24.71 -4.63
C GLU A 51 6.64 24.83 -3.83
N ASP A 52 6.56 24.81 -2.49
CA ASP A 52 7.72 24.87 -1.60
C ASP A 52 8.68 23.70 -1.84
N GLY A 53 8.14 22.48 -1.90
CA GLY A 53 8.94 21.26 -2.04
C GLY A 53 9.51 21.02 -3.44
N THR A 54 8.97 21.71 -4.45
CA THR A 54 9.41 21.61 -5.86
C THR A 54 10.26 22.80 -6.29
N LYS A 55 10.49 23.78 -5.42
CA LYS A 55 11.35 24.94 -5.70
C LYS A 55 12.73 24.53 -6.22
N GLY A 56 13.09 25.05 -7.40
CA GLY A 56 14.36 24.74 -8.06
C GLY A 56 14.42 23.37 -8.76
N ARG A 57 13.29 22.65 -8.87
CA ARG A 57 13.17 21.44 -9.68
C ARG A 57 12.59 21.78 -11.05
N SER A 58 13.16 21.20 -12.10
CA SER A 58 12.65 21.34 -13.47
C SER A 58 11.58 20.31 -13.83
N GLU A 59 11.52 19.19 -13.11
CA GLU A 59 10.59 18.10 -13.36
C GLU A 59 10.25 17.35 -12.07
N VAL A 60 9.01 16.88 -11.98
CA VAL A 60 8.53 15.98 -10.94
C VAL A 60 7.91 14.73 -11.56
N VAL A 61 7.88 13.64 -10.78
CA VAL A 61 7.17 12.41 -11.13
C VAL A 61 6.08 12.11 -10.11
N ILE A 62 4.88 11.77 -10.57
CA ILE A 62 3.75 11.36 -9.73
C ILE A 62 3.42 9.89 -9.99
N PRO A 63 3.62 8.98 -9.02
CA PRO A 63 3.05 7.64 -9.03
C PRO A 63 1.53 7.73 -9.04
N LEU A 64 0.93 7.59 -10.22
CA LEU A 64 -0.49 7.82 -10.43
C LEU A 64 -1.28 6.51 -10.36
N THR A 65 -2.37 6.55 -9.62
CA THR A 65 -3.35 5.47 -9.49
C THR A 65 -4.73 6.01 -9.85
N GLY A 66 -5.74 5.15 -10.00
CA GLY A 66 -7.15 5.53 -10.04
C GLY A 66 -7.68 6.01 -8.68
N GLY A 67 -6.86 5.92 -7.63
CA GLY A 67 -7.14 6.48 -6.30
C GLY A 67 -7.40 7.98 -6.31
N LEU A 68 -7.98 8.48 -5.22
CA LEU A 68 -8.29 9.90 -5.07
C LEU A 68 -7.05 10.71 -4.72
N ASP A 69 -6.17 10.18 -3.87
CA ASP A 69 -5.04 10.93 -3.31
C ASP A 69 -4.00 11.29 -4.37
N SER A 70 -3.57 10.32 -5.19
CA SER A 70 -2.60 10.54 -6.28
C SER A 70 -3.14 11.45 -7.37
N ARG A 71 -4.45 11.39 -7.65
CA ARG A 71 -5.14 12.28 -8.59
C ARG A 71 -5.29 13.70 -8.06
N ALA A 72 -5.69 13.87 -6.80
CA ALA A 72 -5.72 15.19 -6.17
C ALA A 72 -4.33 15.83 -6.14
N LEU A 73 -3.30 15.02 -5.89
CA LEU A 73 -1.91 15.47 -5.96
C LEU A 73 -1.53 15.95 -7.37
N LEU A 74 -1.95 15.25 -8.43
CA LEU A 74 -1.79 15.72 -9.81
C LEU A 74 -2.54 17.03 -10.07
N GLY A 75 -3.78 17.16 -9.59
CA GLY A 75 -4.57 18.38 -9.71
C GLY A 75 -3.92 19.57 -9.03
N ALA A 76 -3.41 19.38 -7.81
CA ALA A 76 -2.68 20.42 -7.08
C ALA A 76 -1.35 20.78 -7.77
N ALA A 77 -0.60 19.78 -8.25
CA ALA A 77 0.64 20.03 -8.99
C ALA A 77 0.41 20.85 -10.27
N LEU A 78 -0.67 20.59 -11.02
CA LEU A 78 -1.03 21.34 -12.22
C LEU A 78 -1.42 22.81 -11.94
N ARG A 79 -1.74 23.17 -10.69
CA ARG A 79 -1.98 24.57 -10.32
C ARG A 79 -0.69 25.36 -10.12
N VAL A 80 0.42 24.70 -9.78
CA VAL A 80 1.67 25.35 -9.38
C VAL A 80 2.85 25.05 -10.31
N LEU A 81 2.73 24.04 -11.17
CA LEU A 81 3.74 23.64 -12.16
C LEU A 81 3.12 23.58 -13.56
N PRO A 82 3.88 23.89 -14.62
CA PRO A 82 3.43 23.65 -15.97
C PRO A 82 3.33 22.14 -16.25
N ALA A 83 2.38 21.73 -17.11
CA ALA A 83 2.10 20.32 -17.37
C ALA A 83 3.30 19.54 -17.94
N ASP A 84 4.19 20.20 -18.67
CA ASP A 84 5.40 19.60 -19.24
C ASP A 84 6.48 19.33 -18.18
N ALA A 85 6.46 20.02 -17.03
CA ALA A 85 7.29 19.73 -15.86
C ALA A 85 6.74 18.58 -15.01
N ILE A 86 5.58 18.01 -15.36
CA ILE A 86 4.98 16.88 -14.64
C ILE A 86 5.04 15.65 -15.54
N SER A 87 5.51 14.55 -14.97
CA SER A 87 5.32 13.23 -15.54
C SER A 87 4.62 12.32 -14.54
N CYS A 88 3.83 11.38 -15.03
CA CYS A 88 3.16 10.38 -14.24
C CYS A 88 3.71 9.00 -14.57
N ILE A 89 3.78 8.15 -13.56
CA ILE A 89 4.12 6.74 -13.73
C ILE A 89 3.09 5.88 -13.02
N THR A 90 2.59 4.84 -13.67
CA THR A 90 1.68 3.87 -13.07
C THR A 90 2.24 2.47 -13.27
N PHE A 91 1.90 1.54 -12.37
CA PHE A 91 2.16 0.13 -12.57
C PHE A 91 0.85 -0.63 -12.70
N GLY A 92 0.84 -1.63 -13.58
CA GLY A 92 -0.31 -2.48 -13.82
C GLY A 92 -0.45 -2.86 -15.29
N THR A 93 -1.09 -4.00 -15.52
CA THR A 93 -1.44 -4.43 -16.88
C THR A 93 -2.42 -3.44 -17.53
N ALA A 94 -2.50 -3.42 -18.86
CA ALA A 94 -3.34 -2.44 -19.58
C ALA A 94 -4.83 -2.58 -19.22
N THR A 95 -5.22 -3.79 -18.81
CA THR A 95 -6.58 -4.15 -18.40
C THR A 95 -6.85 -3.86 -16.92
N PHE A 96 -5.83 -3.49 -16.14
CA PHE A 96 -6.01 -3.19 -14.73
C PHE A 96 -6.75 -1.84 -14.58
N PRO A 97 -7.92 -1.79 -13.93
CA PRO A 97 -8.75 -0.58 -13.89
C PRO A 97 -8.02 0.66 -13.35
N ASP A 98 -7.11 0.46 -12.40
CA ASP A 98 -6.35 1.55 -11.79
C ASP A 98 -5.34 2.18 -12.77
N ALA A 99 -4.61 1.33 -13.52
CA ALA A 99 -3.66 1.77 -14.54
C ALA A 99 -4.38 2.38 -15.76
N ALA A 100 -5.53 1.83 -16.14
CA ALA A 100 -6.39 2.40 -17.18
C ALA A 100 -6.89 3.80 -16.78
N ALA A 101 -7.38 3.96 -15.54
CA ALA A 101 -7.83 5.24 -15.02
C ALA A 101 -6.69 6.29 -14.96
N ALA A 102 -5.48 5.88 -14.54
CA ALA A 102 -4.31 6.74 -14.56
C ALA A 102 -3.95 7.20 -15.98
N THR A 103 -3.91 6.26 -16.93
CA THR A 103 -3.63 6.55 -18.35
C THR A 103 -4.62 7.56 -18.92
N MET A 104 -5.92 7.30 -18.78
CA MET A 104 -6.97 8.20 -19.26
C MET A 104 -6.91 9.58 -18.61
N THR A 105 -6.56 9.65 -17.32
CA THR A 105 -6.42 10.92 -16.60
C THR A 105 -5.26 11.73 -17.18
N CYS A 106 -4.10 11.11 -17.41
CA CYS A 106 -2.94 11.78 -18.00
C CYS A 106 -3.18 12.22 -19.44
N GLU A 107 -3.78 11.37 -20.28
CA GLU A 107 -4.11 11.70 -21.67
C GLU A 107 -5.04 12.91 -21.74
N ARG A 108 -6.08 12.96 -20.90
CA ARG A 108 -7.01 14.08 -20.84
C ARG A 108 -6.33 15.38 -20.43
N LEU A 109 -5.41 15.32 -19.48
CA LEU A 109 -4.73 16.49 -18.92
C LEU A 109 -3.48 16.90 -19.71
N GLY A 110 -3.11 16.17 -20.76
CA GLY A 110 -1.89 16.44 -21.54
C GLY A 110 -0.59 16.21 -20.77
N VAL A 111 -0.61 15.35 -19.74
CA VAL A 111 0.56 15.05 -18.89
C VAL A 111 1.29 13.81 -19.40
N ARG A 112 2.62 13.86 -19.46
CA ARG A 112 3.45 12.72 -19.88
C ARG A 112 3.20 11.52 -18.95
N HIS A 113 2.98 10.35 -19.52
CA HIS A 113 2.66 9.15 -18.74
C HIS A 113 3.44 7.93 -19.19
N GLN A 114 3.98 7.19 -18.22
CA GLN A 114 4.61 5.90 -18.41
C GLN A 114 3.86 4.83 -17.62
N ARG A 115 3.52 3.72 -18.27
CA ARG A 115 2.99 2.53 -17.60
C ARG A 115 4.06 1.45 -17.53
N LEU A 116 4.32 0.93 -16.33
CA LEU A 116 5.12 -0.27 -16.11
C LEU A 116 4.20 -1.48 -16.03
N ASP A 117 4.37 -2.42 -16.96
CA ASP A 117 3.63 -3.67 -16.93
C ASP A 117 4.33 -4.67 -16.00
N PRO A 118 3.71 -5.11 -14.90
CA PRO A 118 4.35 -6.00 -13.94
C PRO A 118 4.64 -7.40 -14.53
N ASP A 119 3.98 -7.78 -15.62
CA ASP A 119 4.29 -9.03 -16.34
C ASP A 119 5.67 -8.96 -17.03
N LEU A 120 6.24 -7.76 -17.20
CA LEU A 120 7.52 -7.50 -17.89
C LEU A 120 8.64 -7.08 -16.95
N ILE A 121 8.38 -6.90 -15.65
CA ILE A 121 9.41 -6.55 -14.67
C ILE A 121 10.28 -7.77 -14.42
N GLU A 122 11.59 -7.65 -14.58
CA GLU A 122 12.51 -8.73 -14.23
C GLU A 122 12.61 -8.90 -12.71
N TRP A 123 12.43 -10.13 -12.24
CA TRP A 123 12.62 -10.50 -10.84
C TRP A 123 13.99 -11.15 -10.67
N ASP A 124 14.86 -10.47 -9.93
CA ASP A 124 16.16 -10.98 -9.50
C ASP A 124 16.20 -11.05 -7.97
N LEU A 125 16.21 -12.26 -7.41
CA LEU A 125 16.12 -12.46 -5.97
C LEU A 125 17.25 -11.76 -5.19
N PRO A 126 18.54 -11.81 -5.60
CA PRO A 126 19.60 -11.03 -4.96
C PRO A 126 19.32 -9.52 -4.92
N THR A 127 18.89 -8.92 -6.02
CA THR A 127 18.54 -7.49 -6.10
C THR A 127 17.37 -7.15 -5.20
N ILE A 128 16.29 -7.94 -5.25
CA ILE A 128 15.11 -7.75 -4.40
C ILE A 128 15.48 -7.91 -2.91
N THR A 129 16.31 -8.90 -2.58
CA THR A 129 16.80 -9.13 -1.21
C THR A 129 17.60 -7.93 -0.72
N LYS A 130 18.51 -7.40 -1.54
CA LYS A 130 19.29 -6.19 -1.21
C LYS A 130 18.39 -4.99 -0.95
N ALA A 131 17.36 -4.79 -1.77
CA ALA A 131 16.36 -3.73 -1.57
C ALA A 131 15.57 -3.94 -0.27
N GLY A 132 15.18 -5.18 0.04
CA GLY A 132 14.50 -5.54 1.28
C GLY A 132 15.34 -5.26 2.52
N VAL A 133 16.61 -5.67 2.53
CA VAL A 133 17.56 -5.40 3.62
C VAL A 133 17.76 -3.89 3.79
N GLY A 134 17.99 -3.14 2.71
CA GLY A 134 18.14 -1.68 2.79
C GLY A 134 16.87 -0.97 3.30
N THR A 135 15.69 -1.48 2.94
CA THR A 135 14.41 -0.99 3.46
C THR A 135 14.29 -1.24 4.97
N TRP A 136 14.69 -2.42 5.43
CA TRP A 136 14.71 -2.77 6.86
C TRP A 136 15.69 -1.91 7.66
N GLU A 137 16.92 -1.74 7.17
CA GLU A 137 17.94 -0.93 7.84
C GLU A 137 17.51 0.53 8.00
N ARG A 138 16.88 1.09 6.94
CA ARG A 138 16.44 2.48 6.93
C ARG A 138 15.17 2.72 7.73
N TRP A 139 14.18 1.83 7.61
CA TRP A 139 12.81 2.08 8.09
C TRP A 139 12.32 1.11 9.16
N GLY A 140 13.09 0.08 9.51
CA GLY A 140 12.62 -1.03 10.35
C GLY A 140 11.50 -1.85 9.71
N SER A 141 11.33 -1.76 8.38
CA SER A 141 10.21 -2.34 7.66
C SER A 141 10.62 -3.54 6.80
N LEU A 142 9.78 -4.57 6.82
CA LEU A 142 9.92 -5.76 5.99
C LEU A 142 8.93 -5.71 4.83
N GLY A 143 9.29 -4.96 3.79
CA GLY A 143 8.48 -4.83 2.58
C GLY A 143 8.24 -6.18 1.89
N PRO A 144 7.09 -6.36 1.22
CA PRO A 144 6.79 -7.60 0.53
C PRO A 144 7.54 -7.75 -0.78
N ILE A 145 7.86 -8.99 -1.15
CA ILE A 145 8.76 -9.29 -2.28
C ILE A 145 8.27 -8.68 -3.61
N ASP A 146 6.96 -8.70 -3.87
CA ASP A 146 6.36 -8.11 -5.06
C ASP A 146 6.41 -6.58 -5.05
N ALA A 147 6.16 -5.93 -3.91
CA ALA A 147 6.28 -4.48 -3.81
C ALA A 147 7.74 -4.04 -3.94
N LEU A 148 8.69 -4.77 -3.35
CA LEU A 148 10.11 -4.47 -3.51
C LEU A 148 10.54 -4.55 -4.99
N ALA A 149 10.09 -5.58 -5.72
CA ALA A 149 10.37 -5.70 -7.15
C ALA A 149 9.73 -4.55 -7.95
N ILE A 150 8.43 -4.28 -7.74
CA ILE A 150 7.68 -3.28 -8.51
C ILE A 150 8.15 -1.87 -8.21
N PHE A 151 8.23 -1.49 -6.93
CA PHE A 151 8.66 -0.13 -6.56
C PHE A 151 10.16 0.07 -6.79
N GLY A 152 10.97 -0.99 -6.77
CA GLY A 152 12.36 -0.95 -7.25
C GLY A 152 12.43 -0.59 -8.74
N ALA A 153 11.69 -1.33 -9.60
CA ALA A 153 11.63 -1.03 -11.03
C ALA A 153 11.06 0.38 -11.31
N MET A 154 10.08 0.84 -10.53
CA MET A 154 9.61 2.23 -10.62
C MET A 154 10.69 3.22 -10.22
N ALA A 155 11.40 2.99 -9.12
CA ALA A 155 12.48 3.86 -8.67
C ALA A 155 13.60 3.94 -9.72
N ASP A 156 13.96 2.82 -10.35
CA ASP A 156 14.95 2.78 -11.43
C ASP A 156 14.47 3.57 -12.67
N ALA A 157 13.21 3.42 -13.07
CA ALA A 157 12.62 4.18 -14.17
C ALA A 157 12.55 5.69 -13.88
N ILE A 158 12.32 6.06 -12.62
CA ILE A 158 12.26 7.46 -12.15
C ILE A 158 13.67 8.07 -12.07
N GLY A 159 14.65 7.31 -11.57
CA GLY A 159 16.00 7.81 -11.28
C GLY A 159 16.01 8.85 -10.14
N ASP A 160 16.75 9.94 -10.35
CA ASP A 160 16.97 10.98 -9.33
C ASP A 160 15.91 12.09 -9.30
N ARG A 161 14.86 11.97 -10.10
CA ARG A 161 13.76 12.96 -10.16
C ARG A 161 12.96 12.96 -8.85
N LEU A 162 12.43 14.13 -8.49
CA LEU A 162 11.60 14.27 -7.29
C LEU A 162 10.26 13.57 -7.49
N VAL A 163 9.94 12.66 -6.56
CA VAL A 163 8.66 11.94 -6.55
C VAL A 163 7.66 12.62 -5.63
N LEU A 164 6.51 13.03 -6.17
CA LEU A 164 5.36 13.46 -5.37
C LEU A 164 4.48 12.24 -5.07
N SER A 165 4.48 11.79 -3.81
CA SER A 165 3.74 10.60 -3.38
C SER A 165 2.40 10.97 -2.75
N GLY A 166 1.34 10.28 -3.18
CA GLY A 166 0.01 10.38 -2.57
C GLY A 166 -0.14 9.63 -1.24
N TYR A 167 0.97 9.15 -0.66
CA TYR A 167 0.97 8.47 0.62
C TYR A 167 0.32 9.32 1.72
N LEU A 168 -0.45 8.66 2.60
CA LEU A 168 -1.19 9.21 3.75
C LEU A 168 -2.50 9.97 3.49
N GLY A 169 -2.83 10.36 2.24
CA GLY A 169 -4.03 11.17 1.94
C GLY A 169 -5.35 10.58 2.48
N GLY A 170 -5.67 9.33 2.15
CA GLY A 170 -6.88 8.68 2.63
C GLY A 170 -6.89 8.38 4.14
N VAL A 171 -5.72 8.31 4.78
CA VAL A 171 -5.63 7.94 6.20
C VAL A 171 -5.96 9.14 7.09
N SER A 172 -5.37 10.30 6.79
CA SER A 172 -5.62 11.51 7.58
C SER A 172 -7.09 11.93 7.53
N SER A 173 -7.79 11.64 6.43
CA SER A 173 -9.22 11.91 6.29
C SER A 173 -10.15 10.94 7.03
N GLY A 174 -9.65 9.91 7.71
CA GLY A 174 -10.49 8.98 8.48
C GLY A 174 -11.16 7.86 7.65
N SER A 175 -10.77 7.67 6.39
CA SER A 175 -11.37 6.63 5.52
C SER A 175 -11.07 5.19 5.96
N HIS A 176 -10.07 5.00 6.82
CA HIS A 176 -9.66 3.70 7.35
C HIS A 176 -10.20 3.38 8.75
N LEU A 177 -10.93 4.32 9.36
CA LEU A 177 -11.42 4.18 10.73
C LEU A 177 -12.50 3.09 10.82
N PRO A 178 -12.45 2.23 11.85
CA PRO A 178 -13.55 1.32 12.16
C PRO A 178 -14.86 2.09 12.37
N ARG A 179 -16.01 1.50 12.00
CA ARG A 179 -17.33 2.12 12.25
C ARG A 179 -17.81 1.98 13.70
N SER A 180 -17.34 0.97 14.42
CA SER A 180 -17.68 0.74 15.83
C SER A 180 -16.79 1.59 16.73
N ASP A 181 -17.40 2.26 17.71
CA ASP A 181 -16.69 3.14 18.62
C ASP A 181 -15.71 2.39 19.54
N ASN A 182 -16.14 1.24 20.09
CA ASN A 182 -15.26 0.40 20.91
C ASN A 182 -14.02 -0.09 20.15
N ARG A 183 -14.11 -0.25 18.83
CA ARG A 183 -12.97 -0.62 17.97
C ARG A 183 -12.08 0.57 17.59
N ARG A 184 -12.55 1.81 17.80
CA ARG A 184 -11.81 3.05 17.52
C ARG A 184 -11.12 3.62 18.76
N ASN A 185 -11.86 3.68 19.86
CA ASN A 185 -11.48 4.40 21.08
C ASN A 185 -11.68 3.57 22.36
N GLY A 186 -12.10 2.31 22.24
CA GLY A 186 -12.35 1.44 23.38
C GLY A 186 -11.28 0.38 23.60
N THR A 187 -11.55 -0.53 24.53
CA THR A 187 -10.65 -1.63 24.91
C THR A 187 -10.43 -2.65 23.79
N ALA A 188 -11.26 -2.63 22.74
CA ALA A 188 -11.12 -3.51 21.59
C ALA A 188 -10.23 -2.94 20.47
N THR A 189 -9.63 -1.75 20.64
CA THR A 189 -8.90 -1.05 19.57
C THR A 189 -7.70 -1.86 19.06
N SER A 190 -6.80 -2.29 19.95
CA SER A 190 -5.60 -3.06 19.60
C SER A 190 -5.94 -4.40 18.93
N ALA A 191 -6.90 -5.14 19.50
CA ALA A 191 -7.39 -6.38 18.91
C ALA A 191 -8.01 -6.14 17.51
N ALA A 192 -8.83 -5.09 17.37
CA ALA A 192 -9.46 -4.73 16.11
C ALA A 192 -8.46 -4.34 15.01
N PHE A 193 -7.36 -3.68 15.38
CA PHE A 193 -6.26 -3.37 14.47
C PHE A 193 -5.58 -4.67 14.00
N LEU A 194 -5.16 -5.53 14.93
CA LEU A 194 -4.51 -6.80 14.62
C LEU A 194 -5.40 -7.71 13.76
N ASP A 195 -6.68 -7.85 14.08
CA ASP A 195 -7.63 -8.65 13.30
C ASP A 195 -7.75 -8.16 11.87
N LYS A 196 -7.80 -6.84 11.68
CA LYS A 196 -7.91 -6.25 10.34
C LYS A 196 -6.65 -6.52 9.53
N GLU A 197 -5.47 -6.31 10.10
CA GLU A 197 -4.22 -6.51 9.36
C GLU A 197 -3.95 -8.00 9.11
N HIS A 198 -4.26 -8.87 10.07
CA HIS A 198 -4.20 -10.33 9.87
C HIS A 198 -5.14 -10.83 8.77
N ALA A 199 -6.39 -10.37 8.77
CA ALA A 199 -7.38 -10.74 7.77
C ALA A 199 -6.99 -10.26 6.36
N LYS A 200 -6.44 -9.04 6.23
CA LYS A 200 -5.96 -8.51 4.94
C LYS A 200 -4.84 -9.33 4.34
N ASN A 201 -3.99 -9.93 5.19
CA ASN A 201 -2.82 -10.67 4.74
C ASN A 201 -3.10 -12.17 4.55
N LEU A 202 -4.31 -12.65 4.89
CA LEU A 202 -4.69 -14.07 4.82
C LEU A 202 -3.57 -14.98 5.32
N ALA A 203 -3.07 -14.66 6.53
CA ALA A 203 -1.86 -15.22 7.11
C ALA A 203 -1.76 -16.74 6.96
N LEU A 204 -0.53 -17.21 6.78
CA LEU A 204 -0.22 -18.64 6.65
C LEU A 204 -0.54 -19.41 7.94
N THR A 205 -0.49 -18.73 9.08
CA THR A 205 -0.65 -19.31 10.42
C THR A 205 -1.69 -18.56 11.23
N PRO A 206 -2.29 -19.20 12.25
CA PRO A 206 -2.95 -18.46 13.33
C PRO A 206 -1.97 -17.45 13.94
N MET A 207 -2.49 -16.29 14.35
CA MET A 207 -1.67 -15.24 14.98
C MET A 207 -1.06 -15.73 16.30
N ARG A 208 0.21 -16.13 16.25
CA ARG A 208 0.98 -16.49 17.44
C ARG A 208 1.39 -15.25 18.21
N GLY A 209 1.40 -15.34 19.54
CA GLY A 209 1.76 -14.21 20.40
C GLY A 209 0.77 -13.05 20.35
N ARG A 210 -0.49 -13.30 19.97
CA ARG A 210 -1.55 -12.28 19.89
C ARG A 210 -1.67 -11.45 21.16
N GLU A 211 -1.70 -12.07 22.33
CA GLU A 211 -1.83 -11.36 23.62
C GLU A 211 -0.65 -10.42 23.88
N ARG A 212 0.58 -10.86 23.59
CA ARG A 212 1.79 -10.02 23.66
C ARG A 212 1.69 -8.84 22.70
N LEU A 213 1.21 -9.06 21.48
CA LEU A 213 1.02 -8.00 20.48
C LEU A 213 -0.05 -7.00 20.92
N ILE A 214 -1.16 -7.45 21.51
CA ILE A 214 -2.18 -6.59 22.09
C ILE A 214 -1.58 -5.75 23.22
N ALA A 215 -0.88 -6.37 24.16
CA ALA A 215 -0.25 -5.66 25.28
C ALA A 215 0.74 -4.59 24.81
N MET A 216 1.56 -4.89 23.80
CA MET A 216 2.49 -3.91 23.20
C MET A 216 1.75 -2.73 22.54
N LEU A 217 0.64 -3.00 21.85
CA LEU A 217 -0.17 -1.93 21.25
C LEU A 217 -0.90 -1.09 22.30
N ASP A 218 -1.38 -1.71 23.37
CA ASP A 218 -2.03 -1.01 24.49
C ASP A 218 -1.01 -0.11 25.23
N GLU A 219 0.20 -0.61 25.49
CA GLU A 219 1.30 0.20 26.06
C GLU A 219 1.66 1.38 25.14
N PHE A 220 1.74 1.13 23.82
CA PHE A 220 1.96 2.19 22.84
C PHE A 220 0.84 3.24 22.86
N ILE A 221 -0.42 2.81 22.94
CA ILE A 221 -1.56 3.72 23.04
C ILE A 221 -1.44 4.57 24.32
N ASP A 222 -1.16 3.94 25.46
CA ASP A 222 -1.03 4.62 26.74
C ASP A 222 0.09 5.66 26.75
N LEU A 223 1.20 5.38 26.07
CA LEU A 223 2.35 6.29 25.93
C LEU A 223 2.05 7.53 25.07
N HIS A 224 1.12 7.43 24.12
CA HIS A 224 0.85 8.49 23.14
C HIS A 224 -0.56 9.08 23.23
N LYS A 225 -1.34 8.71 24.25
CA LYS A 225 -2.71 9.21 24.40
C LYS A 225 -2.79 10.70 24.69
N ASP A 226 -1.71 11.31 25.18
CA ASP A 226 -1.59 12.77 25.34
C ASP A 226 -1.72 13.51 24.00
N LEU A 227 -1.38 12.86 22.88
CA LEU A 227 -1.58 13.46 21.55
C LEU A 227 -3.06 13.69 21.25
N LEU A 228 -4.00 12.95 21.83
CA LEU A 228 -5.43 13.13 21.56
C LEU A 228 -5.93 14.51 22.00
N ASP A 229 -5.35 15.09 23.05
CA ASP A 229 -5.73 16.42 23.55
C ASP A 229 -5.49 17.52 22.51
N GLY A 230 -4.54 17.29 21.59
CA GLY A 230 -4.26 18.19 20.49
C GLY A 230 -5.34 18.16 19.41
N PHE A 231 -6.00 17.03 19.13
CA PHE A 231 -6.72 16.80 17.89
C PHE A 231 -8.12 16.24 18.13
N ALA A 232 -9.16 17.05 17.90
CA ALA A 232 -10.56 16.69 18.19
C ALA A 232 -11.07 15.43 17.46
N GLY A 233 -10.51 15.10 16.29
CA GLY A 233 -10.89 13.94 15.50
C GLY A 233 -9.97 12.74 15.65
N LEU A 234 -8.83 12.85 16.35
CA LEU A 234 -7.85 11.77 16.45
C LEU A 234 -8.38 10.64 17.34
N THR A 235 -8.15 9.39 16.94
CA THR A 235 -8.61 8.20 17.67
C THR A 235 -7.46 7.33 18.14
N LEU A 236 -7.69 6.45 19.12
CA LEU A 236 -6.68 5.46 19.53
C LEU A 236 -6.31 4.54 18.35
N TYR A 237 -7.28 4.24 17.48
CA TYR A 237 -7.04 3.48 16.25
C TYR A 237 -6.13 4.21 15.27
N ASP A 238 -6.24 5.54 15.14
CA ASP A 238 -5.32 6.33 14.31
C ASP A 238 -3.88 6.18 14.80
N LEU A 239 -3.62 6.25 16.12
CA LEU A 239 -2.27 6.10 16.69
C LEU A 239 -1.60 4.79 16.24
N VAL A 240 -2.26 3.65 16.47
CA VAL A 240 -1.70 2.35 16.08
C VAL A 240 -1.62 2.18 14.56
N HIS A 241 -2.60 2.69 13.83
CA HIS A 241 -2.62 2.57 12.38
C HIS A 241 -1.54 3.42 11.70
N LEU A 242 -1.32 4.66 12.16
CA LEU A 242 -0.24 5.53 11.69
C LEU A 242 1.13 4.97 12.07
N GLY A 243 1.31 4.66 13.35
CA GLY A 243 2.59 4.23 13.91
C GLY A 243 3.07 2.89 13.36
N PHE A 244 2.20 1.88 13.29
CA PHE A 244 2.63 0.54 12.87
C PHE A 244 2.40 0.29 11.38
N ARG A 245 1.18 0.53 10.88
CA ARG A 245 0.84 0.16 9.50
C ARG A 245 1.38 1.16 8.47
N GLN A 246 1.11 2.46 8.68
CA GLN A 246 1.51 3.46 7.70
C GLN A 246 3.03 3.58 7.65
N ASN A 247 3.68 3.79 8.80
CA ASN A 247 5.15 3.83 8.86
C ASN A 247 5.81 2.50 8.49
N GLY A 248 5.42 1.41 9.16
CA GLY A 248 6.12 0.13 9.11
C GLY A 248 5.83 -0.74 7.89
N ILE A 249 4.83 -0.40 7.06
CA ILE A 249 4.47 -1.18 5.86
C ILE A 249 4.39 -0.30 4.62
N VAL A 250 3.59 0.77 4.68
CA VAL A 250 3.23 1.49 3.47
C VAL A 250 4.30 2.49 3.09
N ARG A 251 4.75 3.32 4.03
CA ARG A 251 5.72 4.38 3.79
C ARG A 251 7.01 3.85 3.20
N SER A 252 7.54 2.79 3.81
CA SER A 252 8.83 2.20 3.47
C SER A 252 8.92 1.74 2.00
N VAL A 253 7.82 1.24 1.44
CA VAL A 253 7.77 0.81 0.03
C VAL A 253 7.19 1.86 -0.90
N ALA A 254 6.16 2.60 -0.48
CA ALA A 254 5.42 3.50 -1.37
C ALA A 254 6.12 4.85 -1.58
N SER A 255 6.85 5.35 -0.57
CA SER A 255 7.63 6.59 -0.68
C SER A 255 9.12 6.33 -0.43
N GLY A 256 9.44 5.37 0.45
CA GLY A 256 10.80 5.04 0.87
C GLY A 256 11.64 4.31 -0.16
N ALA A 257 11.03 3.80 -1.24
CA ALA A 257 11.72 3.19 -2.38
C ALA A 257 12.44 4.22 -3.26
N TYR A 258 12.00 5.48 -3.25
CA TYR A 258 12.54 6.53 -4.11
C TYR A 258 13.71 7.25 -3.44
N ARG A 259 14.69 7.69 -4.23
CA ARG A 259 15.85 8.44 -3.72
C ARG A 259 15.45 9.80 -3.17
N VAL A 260 14.53 10.48 -3.86
CA VAL A 260 14.01 11.80 -3.47
C VAL A 260 12.49 11.77 -3.58
N SER A 261 11.80 11.88 -2.44
CA SER A 261 10.34 11.91 -2.40
C SER A 261 9.83 13.00 -1.47
N LEU A 262 8.75 13.64 -1.90
CA LEU A 262 7.90 14.51 -1.10
C LEU A 262 6.54 13.83 -0.98
N SER A 263 6.01 13.71 0.23
CA SER A 263 4.66 13.21 0.48
C SER A 263 3.83 14.35 1.08
N PRO A 264 3.15 15.19 0.27
CA PRO A 264 2.48 16.39 0.78
C PRO A 264 1.45 16.12 1.88
N PHE A 265 0.80 14.95 1.84
CA PHE A 265 -0.16 14.57 2.88
C PHE A 265 0.49 14.13 4.21
N GLU A 266 1.82 13.97 4.27
CA GLU A 266 2.59 13.85 5.53
C GLU A 266 2.91 15.21 6.17
N ASP A 267 2.70 16.35 5.49
CA ASP A 267 3.00 17.66 6.06
C ASP A 267 2.21 17.87 7.36
N PRO A 268 2.86 18.25 8.48
CA PRO A 268 2.17 18.41 9.77
C PRO A 268 0.98 19.37 9.72
N ARG A 269 1.00 20.40 8.85
CA ARG A 269 -0.13 21.33 8.67
C ARG A 269 -1.32 20.63 8.03
N TRP A 270 -1.09 19.77 7.04
CA TRP A 270 -2.14 18.99 6.40
C TRP A 270 -2.75 17.97 7.36
N VAL A 271 -1.88 17.25 8.09
CA VAL A 271 -2.31 16.30 9.12
C VAL A 271 -3.10 17.02 10.21
N ARG A 272 -2.62 18.18 10.67
CA ARG A 272 -3.28 19.03 11.65
C ARG A 272 -4.69 19.41 11.19
N HIS A 273 -4.83 19.89 9.96
CA HIS A 273 -6.14 20.27 9.42
C HIS A 273 -7.14 19.12 9.53
N TRP A 274 -6.79 17.92 9.01
CA TRP A 274 -7.72 16.80 8.97
C TRP A 274 -7.96 16.14 10.32
N MET A 275 -6.92 15.97 11.15
CA MET A 275 -7.05 15.33 12.46
C MET A 275 -7.78 16.23 13.47
N SER A 276 -7.82 17.55 13.26
CA SER A 276 -8.55 18.48 14.13
C SER A 276 -10.04 18.60 13.78
N LYS A 277 -10.49 18.05 12.65
CA LYS A 277 -11.92 18.01 12.31
C LYS A 277 -12.68 17.09 13.28
N PRO A 278 -13.93 17.40 13.63
CA PRO A 278 -14.79 16.48 14.37
C PRO A 278 -14.81 15.07 13.76
N LEU A 279 -14.89 14.05 14.60
CA LEU A 279 -14.79 12.66 14.17
C LEU A 279 -15.87 12.26 13.16
N ASP A 280 -17.07 12.79 13.29
CA ASP A 280 -18.20 12.56 12.38
C ASP A 280 -17.96 13.16 10.98
N GLU A 281 -17.27 14.29 10.88
CA GLU A 281 -16.82 14.85 9.59
C GLU A 281 -15.72 14.01 8.92
N ARG A 282 -14.84 13.39 9.71
CA ARG A 282 -13.78 12.49 9.21
C ARG A 282 -14.29 11.10 8.85
N LEU A 283 -15.33 10.59 9.50
CA LEU A 283 -15.67 9.17 9.40
C LEU A 283 -16.00 8.76 7.95
N GLY A 284 -15.21 7.83 7.39
CA GLY A 284 -15.36 7.39 6.01
C GLY A 284 -14.80 8.35 4.94
N GLY A 285 -14.21 9.47 5.37
CA GLY A 285 -13.54 10.47 4.54
C GLY A 285 -14.47 11.16 3.55
N LEU A 286 -15.76 11.34 3.86
CA LEU A 286 -16.71 11.91 2.90
C LEU A 286 -16.40 13.37 2.56
N ALA A 287 -16.19 14.21 3.59
CA ALA A 287 -15.83 15.61 3.41
C ALA A 287 -14.55 15.78 2.58
N TYR A 288 -13.53 14.97 2.88
CA TYR A 288 -12.28 14.92 2.11
C TYR A 288 -12.50 14.57 0.64
N LYS A 289 -13.24 13.50 0.36
CA LYS A 289 -13.51 13.08 -1.02
C LYS A 289 -14.28 14.14 -1.81
N GLN A 290 -15.22 14.82 -1.15
CA GLN A 290 -16.01 15.88 -1.75
C GLN A 290 -15.13 17.09 -2.07
N LEU A 291 -14.36 17.56 -1.08
CA LEU A 291 -13.40 18.65 -1.24
C LEU A 291 -12.47 18.42 -2.44
N LEU A 292 -11.86 17.24 -2.54
CA LEU A 292 -10.94 16.95 -3.65
C LEU A 292 -11.61 16.97 -5.02
N ARG A 293 -12.85 16.49 -5.12
CA ARG A 293 -13.60 16.49 -6.38
C ARG A 293 -13.98 17.90 -6.80
N ASP A 294 -14.44 18.70 -5.84
CA ASP A 294 -14.85 20.09 -6.09
C ASP A 294 -13.65 20.97 -6.45
N ALA A 295 -12.49 20.71 -5.82
CA ALA A 295 -11.27 21.46 -6.07
C ALA A 295 -10.61 21.11 -7.41
N PHE A 296 -10.73 19.87 -7.89
CA PHE A 296 -10.01 19.40 -9.08
C PHE A 296 -10.96 18.72 -10.09
N PRO A 297 -11.98 19.43 -10.61
CA PRO A 297 -13.00 18.83 -11.49
C PRO A 297 -12.42 18.25 -12.78
N ASP A 298 -11.32 18.82 -13.31
CA ASP A 298 -10.64 18.31 -14.51
C ASP A 298 -9.98 16.94 -14.27
N VAL A 299 -9.61 16.65 -13.02
CA VAL A 299 -9.07 15.35 -12.61
C VAL A 299 -10.19 14.37 -12.22
N PHE A 300 -11.30 14.90 -11.70
CA PHE A 300 -12.47 14.16 -11.24
C PHE A 300 -13.73 14.52 -12.04
N PRO A 301 -13.82 14.13 -13.33
CA PRO A 301 -14.98 14.47 -14.14
C PRO A 301 -16.26 13.90 -13.53
N ALA A 302 -17.36 14.64 -13.68
CA ALA A 302 -18.68 14.25 -13.20
C ALA A 302 -19.19 12.97 -13.88
N ASP A 303 -18.87 12.80 -15.17
CA ASP A 303 -19.15 11.57 -15.89
C ASP A 303 -18.09 10.52 -15.55
N PRO A 304 -18.49 9.36 -15.00
CA PRO A 304 -17.54 8.27 -14.83
C PRO A 304 -16.98 7.94 -16.22
N PRO A 305 -15.66 7.67 -16.33
CA PRO A 305 -15.12 7.15 -17.57
C PRO A 305 -15.96 5.92 -17.99
N PRO A 306 -16.23 5.74 -19.29
CA PRO A 306 -17.02 4.61 -19.77
C PRO A 306 -16.46 3.34 -19.13
N PRO A 307 -17.33 2.45 -18.62
CA PRO A 307 -16.87 1.30 -17.85
C PRO A 307 -15.87 0.51 -18.68
N VAL A 308 -14.62 0.45 -18.21
CA VAL A 308 -13.63 -0.52 -18.71
C VAL A 308 -14.31 -1.87 -18.56
N ALA A 309 -14.65 -2.50 -19.70
CA ALA A 309 -15.59 -3.61 -19.85
C ALA A 309 -15.92 -4.30 -18.52
N ALA A 310 -17.10 -3.99 -17.97
CA ALA A 310 -17.48 -4.39 -16.63
C ALA A 310 -17.20 -5.88 -16.39
N ARG A 311 -16.50 -6.20 -15.29
CA ARG A 311 -16.38 -7.58 -14.82
C ARG A 311 -17.81 -8.15 -14.72
N PRO A 312 -18.13 -9.28 -15.38
CA PRO A 312 -19.44 -9.89 -15.22
C PRO A 312 -19.67 -10.18 -13.73
N PRO A 313 -20.85 -9.88 -13.18
CA PRO A 313 -21.14 -10.10 -11.76
C PRO A 313 -20.88 -11.56 -11.39
N VAL A 314 -20.11 -11.76 -10.32
CA VAL A 314 -19.61 -13.07 -9.85
C VAL A 314 -20.76 -14.05 -9.54
N SER A 315 -21.97 -13.55 -9.30
CA SER A 315 -23.16 -14.36 -8.97
C SER A 315 -23.83 -15.05 -10.17
N ALA A 316 -23.59 -14.62 -11.41
CA ALA A 316 -24.29 -15.20 -12.58
C ALA A 316 -23.64 -16.49 -13.12
N ARG A 317 -22.48 -16.90 -12.60
CA ARG A 317 -21.71 -18.03 -13.14
C ARG A 317 -22.36 -19.38 -12.87
N ARG A 318 -23.11 -19.54 -11.77
CA ARG A 318 -23.76 -20.83 -11.43
C ARG A 318 -24.99 -21.19 -12.28
N LEU A 319 -25.55 -20.24 -13.03
CA LEU A 319 -26.73 -20.48 -13.88
C LEU A 319 -26.40 -20.59 -15.38
N ARG A 320 -25.19 -20.20 -15.82
CA ARG A 320 -24.82 -20.21 -17.24
C ARG A 320 -24.23 -21.52 -17.75
N ASP A 321 -23.77 -22.42 -16.89
CA ASP A 321 -23.19 -23.70 -17.32
C ASP A 321 -24.21 -24.75 -17.77
N ARG A 322 -25.52 -24.45 -17.71
CA ARG A 322 -26.58 -25.35 -18.23
C ARG A 322 -27.00 -25.08 -19.67
N PHE A 323 -26.57 -23.98 -20.28
CA PHE A 323 -27.01 -23.62 -21.63
C PHE A 323 -25.93 -22.88 -22.40
N ARG A 324 -25.06 -23.61 -23.11
CA ARG A 324 -24.47 -23.18 -24.41
C ARG A 324 -23.57 -24.26 -25.02
N SER A 325 -24.16 -25.07 -25.87
CA SER A 325 -23.56 -25.43 -27.15
C SER A 325 -23.61 -24.18 -28.05
N ARG A 326 -22.51 -23.41 -28.11
CA ARG A 326 -22.33 -22.35 -29.11
C ARG A 326 -20.97 -22.49 -29.80
N PRO A 327 -20.86 -22.07 -31.07
CA PRO A 327 -19.63 -22.17 -31.85
C PRO A 327 -18.51 -21.36 -31.21
N GLU A 328 -17.28 -21.85 -31.42
CA GLU A 328 -16.01 -21.40 -30.85
C GLU A 328 -15.84 -19.86 -30.88
N LEU A 329 -16.28 -19.20 -29.81
CA LEU A 329 -15.70 -17.92 -29.43
C LEU A 329 -14.31 -18.21 -28.86
N PRO A 330 -13.30 -17.36 -29.14
CA PRO A 330 -12.00 -17.48 -28.49
C PRO A 330 -12.22 -17.58 -26.96
N PRO A 331 -11.47 -18.45 -26.27
CA PRO A 331 -11.72 -18.75 -24.87
C PRO A 331 -11.76 -17.43 -24.08
N VAL A 332 -12.91 -17.16 -23.46
CA VAL A 332 -13.06 -16.02 -22.56
C VAL A 332 -12.08 -16.24 -21.42
N ILE A 333 -10.95 -15.54 -21.47
CA ILE A 333 -9.95 -15.56 -20.40
C ILE A 333 -10.70 -15.14 -19.13
N ALA A 334 -10.77 -16.04 -18.15
CA ALA A 334 -11.46 -15.76 -16.90
C ALA A 334 -10.87 -14.48 -16.27
N PRO A 335 -11.70 -13.58 -15.72
CA PRO A 335 -11.19 -12.36 -15.10
C PRO A 335 -10.19 -12.72 -14.00
N ARG A 336 -8.97 -12.19 -14.11
CA ARG A 336 -7.90 -12.45 -13.15
C ARG A 336 -8.26 -11.80 -11.80
N PRO A 337 -7.83 -12.38 -10.67
CA PRO A 337 -7.85 -11.69 -9.40
C PRO A 337 -7.14 -10.33 -9.50
N ALA A 338 -7.71 -9.29 -8.89
CA ALA A 338 -7.13 -7.94 -8.94
C ALA A 338 -5.64 -7.86 -8.49
N PRO A 339 -5.16 -8.65 -7.50
CA PRO A 339 -3.74 -8.68 -7.16
C PRO A 339 -2.85 -9.11 -8.33
N ILE A 340 -3.30 -10.05 -9.18
CA ILE A 340 -2.51 -10.55 -10.31
C ILE A 340 -2.44 -9.48 -11.41
N ASP A 341 -3.57 -8.84 -11.74
CA ASP A 341 -3.60 -7.77 -12.75
C ASP A 341 -2.70 -6.57 -12.41
N GLY A 342 -2.54 -6.29 -11.11
CA GLY A 342 -1.77 -5.15 -10.60
C GLY A 342 -0.35 -5.47 -10.12
N ARG A 343 0.00 -6.75 -9.91
CA ARG A 343 1.31 -7.14 -9.34
C ARG A 343 2.10 -8.13 -10.16
N GLY A 344 1.56 -8.60 -11.27
CA GLY A 344 2.22 -9.53 -12.18
C GLY A 344 1.60 -10.91 -12.13
N ASP A 345 1.61 -11.56 -13.29
CA ASP A 345 1.15 -12.91 -13.51
C ASP A 345 2.35 -13.84 -13.64
N VAL A 346 2.51 -14.72 -12.64
CA VAL A 346 3.59 -15.72 -12.60
C VAL A 346 3.63 -16.60 -13.85
N ARG A 347 2.52 -16.76 -14.55
CA ARG A 347 2.44 -17.56 -15.81
C ARG A 347 3.02 -16.82 -17.01
N ARG A 348 3.14 -15.50 -16.92
CA ARG A 348 3.59 -14.60 -18.00
C ARG A 348 4.97 -14.04 -17.76
N ASN A 349 5.44 -14.10 -16.52
CA ASN A 349 6.75 -13.60 -16.12
C ASN A 349 7.62 -14.75 -15.62
N ALA A 350 8.50 -15.26 -16.49
CA ALA A 350 9.36 -16.41 -16.18
C ALA A 350 10.34 -16.14 -15.03
N SER A 351 10.84 -14.91 -14.90
CA SER A 351 11.74 -14.52 -13.81
C SER A 351 11.02 -14.52 -12.46
N MET A 352 9.79 -13.98 -12.41
CA MET A 352 8.92 -14.05 -11.23
C MET A 352 8.62 -15.51 -10.86
N ALA A 353 8.30 -16.36 -11.84
CA ALA A 353 8.07 -17.78 -11.60
C ALA A 353 9.29 -18.47 -10.99
N ALA A 354 10.49 -18.21 -11.50
CA ALA A 354 11.72 -18.78 -10.98
C ALA A 354 11.98 -18.37 -9.52
N VAL A 355 11.88 -17.07 -9.21
CA VAL A 355 12.06 -16.55 -7.85
C VAL A 355 11.02 -17.12 -6.88
N LEU A 356 9.75 -17.16 -7.27
CA LEU A 356 8.69 -17.70 -6.43
C LEU A 356 8.84 -19.22 -6.23
N HIS A 357 9.24 -19.98 -7.25
CA HIS A 357 9.52 -21.41 -7.11
C HIS A 357 10.64 -21.68 -6.11
N ASP A 358 11.78 -21.02 -6.27
CA ASP A 358 12.94 -21.20 -5.39
C ASP A 358 12.61 -20.84 -3.93
N THR A 359 12.01 -19.67 -3.71
CA THR A 359 11.70 -19.20 -2.35
C THR A 359 10.60 -20.03 -1.68
N VAL A 360 9.56 -20.44 -2.41
CA VAL A 360 8.48 -21.28 -1.86
C VAL A 360 8.96 -22.70 -1.57
N ALA A 361 9.77 -23.30 -2.45
CA ALA A 361 10.31 -24.64 -2.21
C ALA A 361 11.18 -24.65 -0.93
N ALA A 362 12.09 -23.68 -0.80
CA ALA A 362 12.91 -23.58 0.40
C ALA A 362 12.10 -23.30 1.68
N PHE A 363 11.02 -22.50 1.58
CA PHE A 363 10.11 -22.25 2.70
C PHE A 363 9.42 -23.55 3.18
N ASP A 364 8.91 -24.35 2.24
CA ASP A 364 8.27 -25.65 2.53
C ASP A 364 9.29 -26.66 3.10
N ASP A 365 10.50 -26.73 2.53
CA ASP A 365 11.58 -27.62 2.97
C ASP A 365 12.03 -27.35 4.41
N ARG A 366 12.05 -26.08 4.82
CA ARG A 366 12.33 -25.67 6.22
C ARG A 366 11.22 -26.04 7.19
N ARG A 367 10.05 -26.46 6.69
CA ARG A 367 8.84 -26.77 7.47
C ARG A 367 8.48 -25.65 8.44
N ILE A 368 8.57 -24.39 8.00
CA ILE A 368 8.26 -23.21 8.81
C ILE A 368 6.79 -23.26 9.28
N VAL A 369 5.89 -23.68 8.39
CA VAL A 369 4.49 -23.97 8.70
C VAL A 369 4.20 -25.41 8.27
N PRO A 370 4.45 -26.42 9.12
CA PRO A 370 4.45 -27.83 8.72
C PRO A 370 3.14 -28.32 8.06
N ASP A 371 2.02 -27.69 8.41
CA ASP A 371 0.68 -28.08 7.95
C ASP A 371 0.22 -27.32 6.70
N VAL A 372 1.08 -26.46 6.12
CA VAL A 372 0.75 -25.64 4.95
C VAL A 372 1.82 -25.83 3.89
N ALA A 373 1.49 -26.60 2.84
CA ALA A 373 2.31 -26.69 1.63
C ALA A 373 2.05 -25.48 0.74
N VAL A 374 2.93 -24.48 0.76
CA VAL A 374 2.77 -23.25 -0.02
C VAL A 374 2.99 -23.50 -1.51
N SER A 375 3.82 -24.49 -1.85
CA SER A 375 4.01 -24.99 -3.22
C SER A 375 2.68 -25.35 -3.92
N ALA A 376 1.70 -25.89 -3.19
CA ALA A 376 0.37 -26.16 -3.74
C ALA A 376 -0.37 -24.86 -4.13
N SER A 377 -0.24 -23.79 -3.34
CA SER A 377 -0.77 -22.47 -3.71
C SER A 377 -0.04 -21.87 -4.92
N LEU A 378 1.27 -22.08 -5.07
CA LEU A 378 2.00 -21.65 -6.27
C LEU A 378 1.54 -22.41 -7.52
N GLN A 379 1.34 -23.72 -7.42
CA GLN A 379 0.76 -24.52 -8.51
C GLN A 379 -0.63 -24.01 -8.91
N ASN A 380 -1.49 -23.69 -7.94
CA ASN A 380 -2.81 -23.09 -8.22
C ASN A 380 -2.69 -21.73 -8.91
N LEU A 381 -1.70 -20.90 -8.54
CA LEU A 381 -1.44 -19.62 -9.23
C LEU A 381 -1.01 -19.81 -10.68
N MET A 382 -0.25 -20.86 -10.95
CA MET A 382 0.21 -21.21 -12.29
C MET A 382 -0.86 -21.92 -13.13
N GLY A 383 -1.90 -22.46 -12.50
CA GLY A 383 -3.02 -23.12 -13.16
C GLY A 383 -4.08 -22.19 -13.73
N ASP A 384 -5.26 -22.77 -13.99
CA ASP A 384 -6.37 -22.08 -14.68
C ASP A 384 -7.23 -21.23 -13.74
N SER A 385 -7.16 -21.45 -12.42
CA SER A 385 -8.05 -20.83 -11.43
C SER A 385 -7.29 -20.18 -10.27
N PRO A 386 -6.40 -19.21 -10.54
CA PRO A 386 -5.65 -18.54 -9.48
C PRO A 386 -6.60 -17.76 -8.56
N THR A 387 -6.32 -17.76 -7.25
CA THR A 387 -7.09 -16.98 -6.28
C THR A 387 -6.24 -15.90 -5.60
N ALA A 388 -6.90 -14.85 -5.08
CA ALA A 388 -6.21 -13.86 -4.26
C ALA A 388 -5.59 -14.47 -2.99
N ARG A 389 -6.16 -15.55 -2.47
CA ARG A 389 -5.63 -16.27 -1.31
C ARG A 389 -4.33 -16.98 -1.63
N ASP A 390 -4.27 -17.68 -2.77
CA ASP A 390 -3.03 -18.33 -3.21
C ASP A 390 -1.92 -17.30 -3.44
N TYR A 391 -2.26 -16.17 -4.06
CA TYR A 391 -1.32 -15.06 -4.28
C TYR A 391 -0.73 -14.55 -2.96
N LEU A 392 -1.59 -14.22 -1.99
CA LEU A 392 -1.16 -13.69 -0.70
C LEU A 392 -0.30 -14.69 0.08
N ARG A 393 -0.62 -15.98 0.02
CA ARG A 393 0.16 -17.05 0.67
C ARG A 393 1.56 -17.19 0.08
N VAL A 394 1.64 -17.30 -1.25
CA VAL A 394 2.92 -17.42 -1.98
C VAL A 394 3.78 -16.17 -1.74
N ARG A 395 3.19 -14.99 -1.88
CA ARG A 395 3.86 -13.71 -1.62
C ARG A 395 4.40 -13.61 -0.19
N THR A 396 3.66 -14.14 0.80
CA THR A 396 4.07 -14.10 2.20
C THR A 396 5.21 -15.05 2.50
N ALA A 397 5.11 -16.30 2.03
CA ALA A 397 6.18 -17.29 2.19
C ALA A 397 7.47 -16.87 1.48
N ALA A 398 7.35 -16.38 0.23
CA ALA A 398 8.51 -15.95 -0.55
C ALA A 398 9.26 -14.79 0.11
N ALA A 399 8.53 -13.79 0.62
CA ALA A 399 9.15 -12.68 1.35
C ALA A 399 9.77 -13.14 2.69
N ALA A 400 9.10 -14.03 3.42
CA ALA A 400 9.65 -14.58 4.66
C ALA A 400 10.96 -15.37 4.42
N GLU A 401 11.00 -16.24 3.42
CA GLU A 401 12.21 -16.99 3.04
C GLU A 401 13.33 -16.07 2.59
N MET A 402 13.02 -15.04 1.79
CA MET A 402 13.98 -14.02 1.38
C MET A 402 14.66 -13.37 2.61
N TYR A 403 13.88 -12.93 3.60
CA TYR A 403 14.43 -12.32 4.82
C TYR A 403 15.13 -13.32 5.76
N LEU A 404 14.75 -14.60 5.75
CA LEU A 404 15.46 -15.66 6.47
C LEU A 404 16.85 -15.90 5.85
N ARG A 405 16.94 -15.99 4.53
CA ARG A 405 18.23 -16.14 3.81
C ARG A 405 19.14 -14.94 4.06
N ALA A 406 18.57 -13.74 4.19
CA ALA A 406 19.30 -12.52 4.51
C ALA A 406 19.70 -12.38 6.00
N GLY A 407 19.24 -13.27 6.88
CA GLY A 407 19.50 -13.19 8.32
C GLY A 407 18.75 -12.07 9.06
N VAL A 408 17.74 -11.47 8.43
CA VAL A 408 16.92 -10.39 9.03
C VAL A 408 15.83 -10.98 9.94
N LEU A 409 15.22 -12.08 9.51
CA LEU A 409 14.30 -12.88 10.31
C LEU A 409 15.06 -14.06 10.95
N ALA A 410 14.64 -14.45 12.15
CA ALA A 410 15.10 -15.69 12.78
C ALA A 410 13.95 -16.67 12.96
N GLN A 411 14.22 -17.92 12.61
CA GLN A 411 13.40 -19.06 13.02
C GLN A 411 13.69 -19.34 14.50
N ARG A 412 12.66 -19.33 15.34
CA ARG A 412 12.79 -19.83 16.72
C ARG A 412 13.09 -21.33 16.62
N ARG A 413 14.21 -21.75 17.23
CA ARG A 413 14.58 -23.16 17.34
C ARG A 413 13.68 -23.89 18.32
#